data_AF-A0A7S3LCG5-F1
#
_entry.id   AF-A0A7S3LCG5-F1
#
_cell.length_a   1.000
_cell.length_b   1.000
_cell.length_c   1.000
_cell.angle_alpha   90.00
_cell.angle_beta   90.00
_cell.angle_gamma   90.00
#
_symmetry.space_group_name_H-M   'P 1'
#
loop_
_entity.id
_entity.type
_entity.pdbx_description
1 polymer ?
#
loop_
_entity_poly.entity_id
_entity_poly.type
_entity_poly.pdbx_seq_one_letter_code
_entity_poly.pdbx_strand_id
1 'polypeptide(L)'
;TATFRLCVVDMDLSNLRSHEVYTEDSRIPIVRLGTPLEDALRRDFTVNALFYNLHSKQVEDWTGRGVRDLLDKPLLATPLEPVQTFHDDPLRILRAIRFAVRLQ
;
A
#
# COMPACT_ATOMS: atom_id res chain seq x y z
N THR A 1 -7.46 -1.26 -13.15
CA THR A 1 -6.03 -1.36 -13.46
C THR A 1 -5.91 -1.72 -14.93
N ALA A 2 -4.99 -1.10 -15.65
CA ALA A 2 -4.65 -1.44 -17.02
C ALA A 2 -3.20 -1.93 -17.05
N THR A 3 -2.93 -2.97 -17.82
CA THR A 3 -1.60 -3.57 -17.93
C THR A 3 -1.13 -3.47 -19.38
N PHE A 4 0.11 -3.06 -19.59
CA PHE A 4 0.72 -3.00 -20.92
C PHE A 4 2.21 -3.33 -20.84
N ARG A 5 2.78 -3.76 -21.97
CA ARG A 5 4.22 -4.04 -22.08
C ARG A 5 4.91 -2.88 -22.78
N LEU A 6 5.92 -2.32 -22.12
CA LEU A 6 6.82 -1.32 -22.69
C LEU A 6 8.19 -1.96 -22.92
N CYS A 7 8.55 -2.19 -24.18
CA CYS A 7 9.74 -2.95 -24.57
C CYS A 7 9.75 -4.36 -23.94
N VAL A 8 10.57 -4.56 -22.90
CA VAL A 8 10.72 -5.83 -22.16
C VAL A 8 10.17 -5.75 -20.74
N VAL A 9 9.51 -4.65 -20.36
CA VAL A 9 8.99 -4.40 -19.01
C VAL A 9 7.47 -4.43 -19.05
N ASP A 10 6.88 -5.28 -18.21
CA ASP A 10 5.43 -5.26 -17.97
C ASP A 10 5.10 -4.16 -16.96
N MET A 11 4.14 -3.30 -17.32
CA MET A 11 3.75 -2.12 -16.56
C MET A 11 2.26 -2.15 -16.20
N ASP A 12 1.98 -1.88 -14.94
CA ASP A 12 0.63 -1.73 -14.41
C ASP A 12 0.30 -0.26 -14.11
N LEU A 13 -0.82 0.21 -14.65
CA LEU A 13 -1.41 1.52 -14.36
C LEU A 13 -2.66 1.33 -13.50
N SER A 14 -2.61 1.88 -12.30
CA SER A 14 -3.74 1.88 -11.37
C SER A 14 -4.06 3.30 -10.95
N ASN A 15 -5.34 3.65 -10.98
CA ASN A 15 -5.80 4.87 -10.33
C ASN A 15 -5.64 4.76 -8.81
N LEU A 16 -5.48 5.93 -8.18
CA LEU A 16 -5.54 6.08 -6.73
C LEU A 16 -6.94 5.71 -6.23
N ARG A 17 -7.00 5.04 -5.08
CA ARG A 17 -8.26 4.58 -4.48
C ARG A 17 -8.35 5.04 -3.03
N SER A 18 -9.52 5.51 -2.61
CA SER A 18 -9.70 6.07 -1.26
C SER A 18 -10.01 5.00 -0.21
N HIS A 19 -10.91 4.09 -0.52
CA HIS A 19 -11.26 2.98 0.36
C HIS A 19 -11.89 1.84 -0.43
N GLU A 20 -11.69 0.62 0.06
CA GLU A 20 -12.35 -0.57 -0.43
C GLU A 20 -13.44 -0.91 0.58
N VAL A 21 -14.68 -0.49 0.30
CA VAL A 21 -15.81 -0.84 1.17
C VAL A 21 -16.24 -2.25 0.84
N TYR A 22 -15.95 -3.17 1.76
CA TYR A 22 -16.45 -4.54 1.73
C TYR A 22 -17.84 -4.57 2.38
N THR A 23 -18.80 -5.23 1.72
CA THR A 23 -20.09 -5.56 2.34
C THR A 23 -19.97 -6.92 3.03
N GLU A 24 -20.73 -7.18 4.09
CA GLU A 24 -20.71 -8.48 4.79
C GLU A 24 -20.92 -9.66 3.82
N ASP A 25 -21.71 -9.45 2.77
CA ASP A 25 -22.07 -10.47 1.78
C ASP A 25 -21.09 -10.62 0.61
N SER A 26 -20.08 -9.74 0.47
CA SER A 26 -19.21 -9.75 -0.72
C SER A 26 -17.78 -9.31 -0.43
N ARG A 27 -16.85 -10.13 -0.94
CA ARG A 27 -15.42 -9.84 -0.97
C ARG A 27 -15.01 -8.96 -2.17
N ILE A 28 -15.96 -8.49 -2.97
CA ILE A 28 -15.71 -7.54 -4.06
C ILE A 28 -15.97 -6.13 -3.51
N PRO A 29 -14.93 -5.32 -3.28
CA PRO A 29 -15.12 -4.00 -2.70
C PRO A 29 -15.63 -2.99 -3.72
N ILE A 30 -16.41 -2.02 -3.24
CA ILE A 30 -16.76 -0.85 -4.05
C ILE A 30 -15.55 0.09 -4.03
N VAL A 31 -14.92 0.26 -5.20
CA VAL A 31 -13.74 1.11 -5.37
C VAL A 31 -14.16 2.52 -5.73
N ARG A 32 -13.64 3.51 -5.01
CA ARG A 32 -13.78 4.94 -5.31
C ARG A 32 -12.43 5.55 -5.66
N LEU A 33 -12.44 6.57 -6.52
CA LEU A 33 -11.25 7.39 -6.76
C LEU A 33 -10.85 8.08 -5.45
N GLY A 34 -9.55 8.07 -5.16
CA GLY A 34 -8.99 8.67 -3.95
C GLY A 34 -7.82 9.59 -4.23
N THR A 35 -7.38 10.25 -3.18
CA THR A 35 -6.16 11.06 -3.12
C THR A 35 -4.94 10.16 -2.85
N PRO A 36 -3.70 10.67 -3.07
CA PRO A 36 -2.49 9.92 -2.74
C PRO A 36 -2.44 9.51 -1.27
N LEU A 37 -2.91 10.39 -0.37
CA LEU A 37 -3.00 10.10 1.06
C LEU A 37 -3.94 8.93 1.35
N GLU A 38 -5.15 8.95 0.81
CA GLU A 38 -6.10 7.87 1.06
C GLU A 38 -5.61 6.54 0.46
N ASP A 39 -4.95 6.58 -0.71
CA ASP A 39 -4.33 5.39 -1.32
C ASP A 39 -3.16 4.85 -0.50
N ALA A 40 -2.39 5.73 0.16
CA ALA A 40 -1.31 5.36 1.08
C ALA A 40 -1.86 4.66 2.32
N LEU A 41 -2.89 5.23 2.94
CA LEU A 41 -3.44 4.77 4.22
C LEU A 41 -4.12 3.40 4.12
N ARG A 42 -4.65 3.04 2.95
CA ARG A 42 -5.26 1.71 2.73
C ARG A 42 -4.23 0.59 2.49
N ARG A 43 -2.92 0.87 2.41
CA ARG A 43 -1.90 -0.16 2.14
C ARG A 43 -1.56 -0.98 3.37
N ASP A 44 -0.83 -2.07 3.15
CA ASP A 44 -0.48 -3.02 4.21
C ASP A 44 0.55 -2.44 5.19
N PHE A 45 1.64 -1.87 4.68
CA PHE A 45 2.73 -1.33 5.51
C PHE A 45 3.19 0.06 5.03
N THR A 46 3.68 0.89 5.95
CA THR A 46 4.18 2.26 5.69
C THR A 46 5.27 2.27 4.61
N VAL A 47 6.19 1.31 4.65
CA VAL A 47 7.26 1.14 3.65
C VAL A 47 6.74 0.80 2.24
N ASN A 48 5.54 0.19 2.14
CA ASN A 48 4.87 -0.12 0.87
C ASN A 48 3.92 0.99 0.41
N ALA A 49 3.81 2.07 1.18
CA ALA A 49 2.96 3.24 0.95
C ALA A 49 3.74 4.47 0.49
N LEU A 50 5.00 4.29 0.09
CA LEU A 50 5.82 5.33 -0.53
C LEU A 50 5.47 5.47 -2.01
N PHE A 51 5.40 6.73 -2.46
CA PHE A 51 5.17 7.07 -3.87
C PHE A 51 6.43 7.71 -4.44
N TYR A 52 6.69 7.49 -5.73
CA TYR A 52 7.74 8.20 -6.44
C TYR A 52 7.10 9.10 -7.49
N ASN A 53 7.28 10.41 -7.36
CA ASN A 53 6.71 11.38 -8.29
C ASN A 53 7.62 11.53 -9.51
N LEU A 54 7.09 11.17 -10.68
CA LEU A 54 7.85 11.20 -11.94
C LEU A 54 8.18 12.62 -12.43
N HIS A 55 7.42 13.64 -12.00
CA HIS A 55 7.64 15.04 -12.38
C HIS A 55 8.72 15.69 -11.52
N SER A 56 8.54 15.63 -10.19
CA SER A 56 9.50 16.22 -9.23
C SER A 56 10.73 15.35 -9.00
N LYS A 57 10.68 14.07 -9.37
CA LYS A 57 11.72 13.05 -9.16
C LYS A 57 12.03 12.81 -7.68
N GLN A 58 11.03 12.99 -6.82
CA GLN A 58 11.16 12.86 -5.37
C GLN A 58 10.27 11.73 -4.84
N VAL A 59 10.68 11.17 -3.70
CA VAL A 59 9.85 10.25 -2.93
C VAL A 59 8.85 11.06 -2.10
N GLU A 60 7.58 10.71 -2.21
CA GLU A 60 6.49 11.27 -1.43
C GLU A 60 6.05 10.25 -0.37
N ASP A 61 6.14 10.65 0.90
CA ASP A 61 5.69 9.86 2.04
C ASP A 61 4.44 10.47 2.65
N TRP A 62 3.29 10.00 2.17
CA TRP A 62 1.99 10.44 2.66
C TRP A 62 1.63 9.85 4.03
N THR A 63 2.37 8.84 4.51
CA THR A 63 2.21 8.30 5.87
C THR A 63 3.02 9.08 6.90
N GLY A 64 4.01 9.88 6.45
CA GLY A 64 4.96 10.62 7.27
C GLY A 64 5.97 9.76 8.04
N ARG A 65 5.87 8.43 7.93
CA ARG A 65 6.72 7.47 8.66
C ARG A 65 7.40 6.46 7.75
N GLY A 66 6.90 6.20 6.55
CA GLY A 66 7.40 5.16 5.65
C GLY A 66 8.89 5.28 5.32
N VAL A 67 9.43 6.48 5.08
CA VAL A 67 10.87 6.65 4.84
C VAL A 67 11.68 6.34 6.09
N ARG A 68 11.19 6.78 7.25
CA ARG A 68 11.84 6.51 8.53
C ARG A 68 11.80 5.03 8.87
N ASP A 69 10.65 4.39 8.76
CA ASP A 69 10.44 2.96 9.03
C ASP A 69 11.27 2.06 8.09
N LEU A 70 11.60 2.55 6.89
CA LEU A 70 12.51 1.89 5.97
C LEU A 70 13.98 1.98 6.43
N LEU A 71 14.38 3.10 7.04
CA LEU A 71 15.77 3.38 7.44
C LEU A 71 16.09 2.89 8.87
N ASP A 72 15.17 3.04 9.82
CA ASP A 72 15.35 2.80 11.27
C ASP A 72 15.18 1.32 11.67
N LYS A 73 15.89 0.40 10.97
CA LYS A 73 15.65 -1.07 10.97
C LYS A 73 14.32 -1.41 10.30
N PRO A 74 14.18 -2.56 9.60
CA PRO A 74 12.99 -2.90 8.80
C PRO A 74 11.76 -3.16 9.68
N LEU A 75 11.20 -2.09 10.23
CA LEU A 75 10.00 -2.12 11.05
C LEU A 75 8.80 -2.17 10.11
N LEU A 76 8.11 -3.30 10.11
CA LEU A 76 6.83 -3.43 9.42
C LEU A 76 5.75 -2.75 10.26
N ALA A 77 5.50 -1.47 9.99
CA ALA A 77 4.43 -0.69 10.61
C ALA A 77 3.23 -0.54 9.66
N THR A 78 2.01 -0.58 10.19
CA THR A 78 0.79 -0.29 9.43
C THR A 78 0.57 1.23 9.33
N PRO A 79 0.03 1.76 8.22
CA PRO A 79 -0.27 3.19 8.09
C PRO A 79 -1.31 3.67 9.09
N LEU A 80 -2.37 2.88 9.29
CA LEU A 80 -3.44 3.09 10.25
C LEU A 80 -3.30 2.15 11.46
N GLU A 81 -4.25 2.21 12.39
CA GLU A 81 -4.33 1.29 13.51
C GLU A 81 -4.28 -0.17 13.03
N PRO A 82 -3.42 -1.03 13.60
CA PRO A 82 -3.24 -2.39 13.14
C PRO A 82 -4.53 -3.21 13.14
N VAL A 83 -5.38 -2.99 14.16
CA VAL A 83 -6.67 -3.68 14.30
C VAL A 83 -7.55 -3.41 13.09
N GLN A 84 -7.72 -2.15 12.69
CA GLN A 84 -8.51 -1.78 11.51
C GLN A 84 -7.88 -2.38 10.24
N THR A 85 -6.57 -2.19 10.08
CA THR A 85 -5.82 -2.65 8.89
C THR A 85 -5.95 -4.17 8.66
N PHE A 86 -5.93 -4.97 9.73
CA PHE A 86 -6.05 -6.42 9.64
C PHE A 86 -7.51 -6.90 9.56
N HIS A 87 -8.47 -6.13 10.04
CA HIS A 87 -9.89 -6.40 9.80
C HIS A 87 -10.26 -6.20 8.33
N ASP A 88 -9.74 -5.14 7.69
CA ASP A 88 -9.99 -4.86 6.28
C ASP A 88 -9.45 -5.98 5.37
N ASP A 89 -8.24 -6.47 5.67
CA ASP A 89 -7.65 -7.61 4.98
C ASP A 89 -6.78 -8.47 5.93
N PRO A 90 -7.31 -9.60 6.43
CA PRO A 90 -6.59 -10.51 7.33
C PRO A 90 -5.32 -11.11 6.70
N LEU A 91 -5.22 -11.16 5.37
CA LEU A 91 -4.03 -11.70 4.70
C LEU A 91 -2.80 -10.81 4.91
N ARG A 92 -2.96 -9.56 5.34
CA ARG A 92 -1.86 -8.67 5.72
C ARG A 92 -1.03 -9.23 6.87
N ILE A 93 -1.61 -10.02 7.78
CA ILE A 93 -0.86 -10.70 8.85
C ILE A 93 0.12 -11.71 8.25
N LEU A 94 -0.35 -12.56 7.33
CA LEU A 94 0.53 -13.52 6.65
C LEU A 94 1.59 -12.82 5.80
N ARG A 95 1.25 -11.69 5.18
CA ARG A 95 2.22 -10.83 4.47
C ARG A 95 3.27 -10.27 5.43
N ALA A 96 2.89 -9.82 6.63
CA ALA A 96 3.82 -9.34 7.65
C ALA A 96 4.84 -10.41 8.02
N ILE A 97 4.36 -11.63 8.32
CA ILE A 97 5.23 -12.78 8.63
C ILE A 97 6.17 -13.08 7.46
N ARG A 98 5.64 -13.11 6.23
CA ARG A 98 6.44 -13.34 5.02
C ARG A 98 7.53 -12.28 4.84
N PHE A 99 7.22 -11.01 5.07
CA PHE A 99 8.22 -9.93 4.98
C PHE A 99 9.27 -10.06 6.09
N ALA A 100 8.88 -10.37 7.33
CA ALA A 100 9.79 -10.56 8.44
C ALA A 100 10.80 -11.69 8.21
N VAL A 101 10.39 -12.76 7.51
CA VAL A 101 11.30 -13.87 7.16
C VAL A 101 12.15 -13.56 5.92
N ARG A 102 11.61 -12.84 4.94
CA ARG A 102 12.30 -12.60 3.65
C ARG A 102 13.32 -11.45 3.71
N LEU A 103 13.06 -10.42 4.52
CA LEU A 103 13.85 -9.19 4.58
C LEU A 103 14.78 -9.15 5.80
N GLN A 104 15.29 -10.33 6.22
CA GLN A 104 16.29 -10.43 7.29
C GLN A 104 17.53 -9.57 7.01
#